data_AF-A0A382PU95-F1
#
_entry.id   AF-A0A382PU95-F1
#
_cell.length_a   1.000
_cell.length_b   1.000
_cell.length_c   1.000
_cell.angle_alpha   90.00
_cell.angle_beta   90.00
_cell.angle_gamma   90.00
#
_symmetry.space_group_name_H-M   'P 1'
#
loop_
_entity.id
_entity.type
_entity.pdbx_description
1 polymer ?
#
loop_
_entity_poly.entity_id
_entity_poly.type
_entity_poly.pdbx_seq_one_letter_code
_entity_poly.pdbx_strand_id
1 'polypeptide(L)'
;KKCETCKLILTEGDSAKTFAMSGISKIGRDEYGIFPLKGKLLNVKDQSPEKILKNEEINNLKKILGLKQNYKYQSLNELRYGGIIILTDQDTDGSHIKGLVMNFFHTFWPELLELGFIKSLITPIVKAFKKGTKETLQFYTLTDFENWKKNVNLKKWMTKYYKGLGTSNAKEAKGCLENIEEKIVTYTWDEFANKSLNLGFKKDQADERKKWLLKFDKEDVLDQKLKDIPISDFINKELIHFSNYDIHRSIPSLVDGLKPTQRKILYTGLNHLTSKEIKVAQFSGLVGQKTDYHHGEASIVSTVIKMAQDYVGSNNCNLFLPNGQFGTRLLGGEDRSSER
;
A
#
# COMPACT_ATOMS: atom_id res chain seq x y z
N LYS A 1 26.56 6.58 -22.43
CA LYS A 1 25.60 6.60 -21.30
C LYS A 1 24.63 5.45 -21.50
N LYS A 2 24.67 4.40 -20.65
CA LYS A 2 23.71 3.28 -20.74
C LYS A 2 22.39 3.69 -20.05
N CYS A 3 21.65 4.60 -20.68
CA CYS A 3 20.37 5.10 -20.13
C CYS A 3 19.33 3.98 -20.00
N GLU A 4 19.35 3.03 -20.94
CA GLU A 4 18.49 1.85 -20.99
C GLU A 4 18.59 0.94 -19.77
N THR A 5 19.80 0.76 -19.23
CA THR A 5 20.01 -0.15 -18.10
C THR A 5 19.69 0.51 -16.77
N CYS A 6 19.61 1.84 -16.72
CA CYS A 6 19.32 2.58 -15.51
C CYS A 6 17.85 2.44 -15.12
N LYS A 7 17.54 1.99 -13.89
CA LYS A 7 16.19 1.85 -13.36
C LYS A 7 15.98 2.77 -12.16
N LEU A 8 14.80 3.40 -12.07
CA LEU A 8 14.42 4.20 -10.91
C LEU A 8 13.54 3.38 -9.97
N ILE A 9 13.97 3.20 -8.73
CA ILE A 9 13.18 2.53 -7.69
C ILE A 9 12.27 3.56 -7.02
N LEU A 10 10.95 3.42 -7.19
CA LEU A 10 9.94 4.22 -6.50
C LEU A 10 9.54 3.52 -5.20
N THR A 11 9.77 4.15 -4.06
CA THR A 11 9.52 3.52 -2.75
C THR A 11 8.29 4.09 -2.05
N GLU A 12 7.51 3.24 -1.38
CA GLU A 12 6.41 3.68 -0.50
C GLU A 12 6.94 4.27 0.81
N GLY A 13 7.06 5.61 0.88
CA GLY A 13 7.53 6.32 2.06
C GLY A 13 9.01 6.12 2.39
N ASP A 14 9.43 6.70 3.51
CA ASP A 14 10.84 6.69 3.96
C ASP A 14 11.29 5.33 4.52
N SER A 15 10.35 4.51 4.99
CA SER A 15 10.63 3.15 5.45
C SER A 15 11.15 2.28 4.29
N ALA A 16 10.44 2.26 3.16
CA ALA A 16 10.85 1.52 1.97
C ALA A 16 12.11 2.13 1.32
N LYS A 17 12.29 3.46 1.40
CA LYS A 17 13.52 4.14 0.96
C LYS A 17 14.74 3.64 1.72
N THR A 18 14.65 3.53 3.05
CA THR A 18 15.75 3.05 3.89
C THR A 18 16.13 1.61 3.56
N PHE A 19 15.13 0.77 3.28
CA PHE A 19 15.32 -0.58 2.77
C PHE A 19 16.07 -0.59 1.43
N ALA A 20 15.60 0.19 0.45
CA ALA A 20 16.21 0.29 -0.87
C ALA A 20 17.65 0.82 -0.80
N MET A 21 17.90 1.85 0.01
CA MET A 21 19.23 2.43 0.22
C MET A 21 20.20 1.42 0.84
N SER A 22 19.72 0.55 1.73
CA SER A 22 20.57 -0.47 2.35
C SER A 22 21.05 -1.50 1.32
N GLY A 23 20.17 -1.90 0.39
CA GLY A 23 20.53 -2.85 -0.67
C GLY A 23 21.15 -2.22 -1.91
N ILE A 24 21.06 -0.90 -2.13
CA ILE A 24 21.76 -0.23 -3.25
C ILE A 24 23.28 -0.44 -3.20
N SER A 25 23.83 -0.64 -1.99
CA SER A 25 25.25 -0.97 -1.79
C SER A 25 25.66 -2.29 -2.43
N LYS A 26 24.71 -3.17 -2.75
CA LYS A 26 24.95 -4.47 -3.40
C LYS A 26 24.73 -4.46 -4.90
N ILE A 27 23.71 -3.74 -5.38
CA ILE A 27 23.36 -3.68 -6.82
C ILE A 27 24.07 -2.56 -7.58
N GLY A 28 24.74 -1.65 -6.88
CA GLY A 28 25.46 -0.52 -7.47
C GLY A 28 24.58 0.72 -7.66
N ARG A 29 25.21 1.91 -7.62
CA ARG A 29 24.53 3.20 -7.81
C ARG A 29 24.52 3.67 -9.26
N ASP A 30 25.29 3.01 -10.12
CA ASP A 30 25.43 3.40 -11.53
C ASP A 30 24.18 3.06 -12.34
N GLU A 31 23.47 1.99 -11.97
CA GLU A 31 22.28 1.51 -12.68
C GLU A 31 20.97 1.74 -11.91
N TYR A 32 21.01 2.13 -10.64
CA TYR A 32 19.82 2.24 -9.81
C TYR A 32 19.69 3.59 -9.13
N GLY A 33 18.59 4.29 -9.38
CA GLY A 33 18.16 5.47 -8.62
C GLY A 33 17.09 5.10 -7.58
N ILE A 34 16.92 5.91 -6.52
CA ILE A 34 15.85 5.72 -5.53
C ILE A 34 15.10 7.05 -5.38
N PHE A 35 13.77 6.99 -5.44
CA PHE A 35 12.90 8.13 -5.16
C PHE A 35 11.71 7.72 -4.28
N PRO A 36 11.57 8.30 -3.06
CA PRO A 36 10.46 8.00 -2.18
C PRO A 36 9.19 8.76 -2.59
N LEU A 37 8.09 8.03 -2.70
CA LEU A 37 6.76 8.61 -2.76
C LEU A 37 6.34 9.05 -1.34
N LYS A 38 5.79 10.26 -1.21
CA LYS A 38 5.30 10.81 0.06
C LYS A 38 4.04 10.07 0.55
N GLY A 39 3.32 9.41 -0.35
CA GLY A 39 2.13 8.63 -0.05
C GLY A 39 1.44 8.14 -1.32
N LYS A 40 0.11 8.06 -1.29
CA LYS A 40 -0.70 7.71 -2.46
C LYS A 40 -0.53 8.78 -3.53
N LEU A 41 -0.03 8.37 -4.70
CA LEU A 41 0.12 9.25 -5.85
C LEU A 41 -1.25 9.84 -6.24
N LEU A 42 -1.29 11.11 -6.61
CA LEU A 42 -2.52 11.75 -7.05
C LEU A 42 -3.10 10.99 -8.26
N ASN A 43 -4.35 10.51 -8.17
CA ASN A 43 -5.05 10.00 -9.33
C ASN A 43 -5.25 11.15 -10.33
N VAL A 44 -4.54 11.10 -11.46
CA VAL A 44 -4.52 12.16 -12.48
C VAL A 44 -5.69 12.10 -13.46
N LYS A 45 -6.39 10.96 -13.56
CA LYS A 45 -7.59 10.86 -14.40
C LYS A 45 -8.67 11.80 -13.87
N ASP A 46 -9.30 12.52 -14.79
CA ASP A 46 -10.40 13.43 -14.52
C ASP A 46 -10.06 14.50 -13.45
N GLN A 47 -8.78 14.86 -13.28
CA GLN A 47 -8.35 16.00 -12.46
C GLN A 47 -8.10 17.22 -13.34
N SER A 48 -8.29 18.40 -12.76
CA SER A 48 -7.95 19.65 -13.44
C SER A 48 -6.44 19.75 -13.67
N PRO A 49 -6.00 20.28 -14.83
CA PRO A 49 -4.58 20.51 -15.11
C PRO A 49 -3.88 21.33 -14.02
N GLU A 50 -4.57 22.31 -13.44
CA GLU A 50 -4.05 23.13 -12.34
C GLU A 50 -3.69 22.30 -11.09
N LYS A 51 -4.53 21.33 -10.72
CA LYS A 51 -4.28 20.48 -9.56
C LYS A 51 -3.11 19.54 -9.79
N ILE A 52 -2.95 19.05 -11.02
CA ILE A 52 -1.81 18.22 -11.42
C ILE A 52 -0.53 19.05 -11.41
N LEU A 53 -0.56 20.29 -11.94
CA LEU A 53 0.58 21.19 -11.98
C LEU A 53 1.02 21.64 -10.58
N LYS A 54 0.09 21.83 -9.65
CA LYS A 54 0.38 22.15 -8.24
C LYS A 54 0.94 20.95 -7.46
N ASN A 55 0.85 19.73 -7.98
CA ASN A 55 1.35 18.54 -7.29
C ASN A 55 2.87 18.41 -7.49
N GLU A 56 3.64 18.70 -6.43
CA GLU A 56 5.10 18.62 -6.46
C GLU A 56 5.64 17.22 -6.78
N GLU A 57 4.97 16.17 -6.30
CA GLU A 57 5.43 14.79 -6.47
C GLU A 57 5.41 14.35 -7.93
N ILE A 58 4.32 14.65 -8.64
CA ILE A 58 4.21 14.44 -10.09
C ILE A 58 5.28 15.25 -10.82
N ASN A 59 5.48 16.52 -10.46
CA ASN A 59 6.49 17.36 -11.11
C ASN A 59 7.91 16.84 -10.89
N ASN A 60 8.20 16.32 -9.70
CA ASN A 60 9.49 15.71 -9.38
C ASN A 60 9.71 14.44 -10.20
N LEU A 61 8.71 13.57 -10.31
CA LEU A 61 8.77 12.37 -11.15
C LEU A 61 9.03 12.73 -12.63
N LYS A 62 8.31 13.72 -13.17
CA LYS A 62 8.54 14.20 -14.54
C LYS A 62 9.97 14.67 -14.75
N LYS A 63 10.50 15.47 -13.83
CA LYS A 63 11.88 15.99 -13.90
C LYS A 63 12.93 14.89 -13.79
N ILE A 64 12.78 13.95 -12.86
CA ILE A 64 13.74 12.85 -12.61
C ILE A 64 13.81 11.91 -13.80
N LEU A 65 12.65 11.56 -14.38
CA LEU A 65 12.57 10.64 -15.51
C LEU A 65 12.87 11.32 -16.85
N GLY A 66 12.80 12.66 -16.91
CA GLY A 66 12.97 13.41 -18.15
C GLY A 66 11.73 13.36 -19.05
N LEU A 67 10.54 13.26 -18.45
CA LEU A 67 9.27 13.14 -19.16
C LEU A 67 8.86 14.49 -19.76
N LYS A 68 8.51 14.49 -21.05
CA LYS A 68 8.03 15.64 -21.81
C LYS A 68 6.52 15.55 -21.99
N GLN A 69 5.82 16.65 -21.75
CA GLN A 69 4.37 16.74 -21.94
C GLN A 69 4.02 16.67 -23.43
N ASN A 70 2.93 16.00 -23.79
CA ASN A 70 2.43 15.86 -25.17
C ASN A 70 3.47 15.27 -26.15
N TYR A 71 4.36 14.42 -25.63
CA TYR A 71 5.38 13.73 -26.40
C TYR A 71 5.07 12.24 -26.40
N LYS A 72 5.08 11.60 -27.57
CA LYS A 72 4.88 10.16 -27.69
C LYS A 72 6.22 9.46 -27.78
N TYR A 73 6.56 8.69 -26.76
CA TYR A 73 7.82 7.96 -26.70
C TYR A 73 7.83 6.74 -27.62
N GLN A 74 8.91 6.53 -28.36
CA GLN A 74 9.08 5.32 -29.20
C GLN A 74 10.12 4.37 -28.62
N SER A 75 11.03 4.89 -27.81
CA SER A 75 12.09 4.12 -27.17
C SER A 75 12.34 4.59 -25.75
N LEU A 76 12.76 3.67 -24.89
CA LEU A 76 13.16 3.94 -23.52
C LEU A 76 14.47 4.75 -23.44
N ASN A 77 15.20 4.86 -24.56
CA ASN A 77 16.50 5.55 -24.67
C ASN A 77 16.38 7.07 -24.56
N GLU A 78 15.17 7.59 -24.78
CA GLU A 78 14.87 9.02 -24.76
C GLU A 78 14.69 9.55 -23.33
N LEU A 79 14.55 8.65 -22.36
CA LEU A 79 14.35 8.95 -20.94
C LEU A 79 15.66 8.89 -20.16
N ARG A 80 15.68 9.50 -18.97
CA ARG A 80 16.85 9.44 -18.06
C ARG A 80 17.05 8.06 -17.41
N TYR A 81 15.99 7.27 -17.36
CA TYR A 81 15.96 5.90 -16.85
C TYR A 81 15.21 5.06 -17.87
N GLY A 82 15.69 3.85 -18.14
CA GLY A 82 15.05 2.87 -19.02
C GLY A 82 13.91 2.09 -18.35
N GLY A 83 13.61 2.36 -17.09
CA GLY A 83 12.50 1.70 -16.39
C GLY A 83 12.27 2.21 -14.98
N ILE A 84 11.11 1.88 -14.45
CA ILE A 84 10.75 2.10 -13.05
C ILE A 84 10.52 0.77 -12.37
N ILE A 85 11.06 0.62 -11.16
CA ILE A 85 10.75 -0.49 -10.26
C ILE A 85 9.96 0.07 -9.08
N ILE A 86 8.71 -0.32 -8.95
CA ILE A 86 7.85 0.04 -7.82
C ILE A 86 8.16 -0.91 -6.66
N LEU A 87 8.57 -0.33 -5.53
CA LEU A 87 8.88 -1.02 -4.29
C LEU A 87 7.93 -0.54 -3.19
N THR A 88 6.84 -1.27 -3.03
CA THR A 88 5.81 -1.02 -2.01
C THR A 88 5.86 -2.12 -0.97
N ASP A 89 5.20 -1.88 0.16
CA ASP A 89 4.90 -2.98 1.08
C ASP A 89 4.01 -4.00 0.36
N GLN A 90 4.18 -5.29 0.68
CA GLN A 90 3.38 -6.37 0.09
C GLN A 90 2.03 -6.48 0.81
N ASP A 91 1.30 -5.36 0.81
CA ASP A 91 -0.05 -5.23 1.32
C ASP A 91 -0.99 -4.65 0.25
N THR A 92 -2.27 -4.58 0.59
CA THR A 92 -3.28 -4.06 -0.33
C THR A 92 -3.09 -2.58 -0.68
N ASP A 93 -2.58 -1.74 0.23
CA ASP A 93 -2.36 -0.32 -0.05
C ASP A 93 -1.18 -0.13 -1.02
N GLY A 94 -0.16 -1.00 -0.95
CA GLY A 94 0.92 -1.09 -1.93
C GLY A 94 0.41 -1.40 -3.34
N SER A 95 -0.53 -2.34 -3.49
CA SER A 95 -1.18 -2.63 -4.79
C SER A 95 -1.93 -1.42 -5.34
N HIS A 96 -2.55 -0.60 -4.49
CA HIS A 96 -3.17 0.65 -4.92
C HIS A 96 -2.14 1.67 -5.42
N ILE A 97 -1.00 1.81 -4.74
CA ILE A 97 0.10 2.69 -5.18
C ILE A 97 0.63 2.24 -6.55
N LYS A 98 0.88 0.94 -6.74
CA LYS A 98 1.27 0.38 -8.04
C LYS A 98 0.29 0.78 -9.14
N GLY A 99 -1.00 0.60 -8.88
CA GLY A 99 -2.06 0.97 -9.82
C GLY A 99 -2.14 2.47 -10.10
N LEU A 100 -1.94 3.33 -9.10
CA LEU A 100 -1.90 4.78 -9.28
C LEU A 100 -0.70 5.23 -10.13
N VAL A 101 0.46 4.59 -9.97
CA VAL A 101 1.64 4.83 -10.82
C VAL A 101 1.33 4.38 -12.26
N MET A 102 0.79 3.17 -12.46
CA MET A 102 0.39 2.72 -13.81
C MET A 102 -0.63 3.68 -14.44
N ASN A 103 -1.61 4.13 -13.68
CA ASN A 103 -2.63 5.09 -14.10
C ASN A 103 -2.03 6.44 -14.51
N PHE A 104 -0.99 6.91 -13.80
CA PHE A 104 -0.26 8.11 -14.16
C PHE A 104 0.39 7.98 -15.54
N PHE A 105 1.11 6.89 -15.80
CA PHE A 105 1.70 6.64 -17.12
C PHE A 105 0.64 6.39 -18.18
N HIS A 106 -0.41 5.64 -17.88
CA HIS A 106 -1.54 5.40 -18.81
C HIS A 106 -2.21 6.68 -19.27
N THR A 107 -2.32 7.68 -18.40
CA THR A 107 -3.01 8.92 -18.70
C THR A 107 -2.19 9.86 -19.59
N PHE A 108 -0.86 9.86 -19.45
CA PHE A 108 0.00 10.82 -20.15
C PHE A 108 0.85 10.20 -21.25
N TRP A 109 1.30 8.95 -21.07
CA TRP A 109 2.26 8.23 -21.91
C TRP A 109 1.95 6.71 -21.94
N PRO A 110 0.78 6.28 -22.45
CA PRO A 110 0.41 4.86 -22.50
C PRO A 110 1.45 4.00 -23.23
N GLU A 111 2.14 4.55 -24.22
CA GLU A 111 3.22 3.90 -24.97
C GLU A 111 4.38 3.42 -24.07
N LEU A 112 4.63 4.07 -22.93
CA LEU A 112 5.65 3.58 -21.99
C LEU A 112 5.21 2.29 -21.29
N LEU A 113 3.91 2.10 -21.06
CA LEU A 113 3.39 0.83 -20.53
C LEU A 113 3.52 -0.28 -21.58
N GLU A 114 3.27 0.03 -22.85
CA GLU A 114 3.47 -0.91 -23.97
C GLU A 114 4.93 -1.38 -24.09
N LEU A 115 5.88 -0.51 -23.78
CA LEU A 115 7.32 -0.82 -23.79
C LEU A 115 7.81 -1.56 -22.52
N GLY A 116 6.93 -1.96 -21.59
CA GLY A 116 7.32 -2.66 -20.36
C GLY A 116 8.12 -1.79 -19.39
N PHE A 117 7.88 -0.47 -19.40
CA PHE A 117 8.61 0.50 -18.58
C PHE A 117 8.36 0.34 -17.08
N ILE A 118 7.17 -0.13 -16.70
CA ILE A 118 6.75 -0.27 -15.29
C ILE A 118 6.98 -1.69 -14.81
N LYS A 119 7.75 -1.80 -13.74
CA LYS A 119 8.07 -3.04 -13.04
C LYS A 119 7.74 -2.90 -11.57
N SER A 120 7.60 -4.00 -10.85
CA SER A 120 7.59 -4.02 -9.39
C SER A 120 8.59 -5.03 -8.84
N LEU A 121 8.98 -4.84 -7.60
CA LEU A 121 9.77 -5.82 -6.85
C LEU A 121 8.85 -6.58 -5.92
N ILE A 122 8.80 -7.91 -6.05
CA ILE A 122 8.08 -8.75 -5.11
C ILE A 122 8.93 -9.00 -3.86
N THR A 123 8.31 -8.91 -2.69
CA THR A 123 8.96 -9.23 -1.41
C THR A 123 8.14 -10.24 -0.63
N PRO A 124 8.79 -11.16 0.11
CA PRO A 124 8.07 -12.19 0.84
C PRO A 124 7.35 -11.60 2.05
N ILE A 125 6.07 -11.94 2.20
CA ILE A 125 5.22 -11.54 3.33
C ILE A 125 5.60 -12.32 4.59
N VAL A 126 5.97 -13.60 4.45
CA VAL A 126 6.33 -14.46 5.58
C VAL A 126 7.62 -15.20 5.28
N LYS A 127 8.50 -15.29 6.28
CA LYS A 127 9.62 -16.25 6.24
C LYS A 127 9.50 -17.24 7.39
N ALA A 128 9.71 -18.52 7.08
CA ALA A 128 9.80 -19.59 8.06
C ALA A 128 11.23 -20.10 8.15
N PHE A 129 11.77 -20.11 9.37
CA PHE A 129 13.12 -20.56 9.70
C PHE A 129 13.04 -21.87 10.46
N LYS A 130 13.69 -22.92 9.96
CA LYS A 130 13.70 -24.22 10.64
C LYS A 130 14.68 -24.18 11.80
N LYS A 131 14.23 -24.58 12.98
CA LYS A 131 15.06 -24.60 14.19
C LYS A 131 16.19 -25.62 14.02
N GLY A 132 17.40 -25.21 14.34
CA GLY A 132 18.59 -26.06 14.29
C GLY A 132 19.18 -26.27 12.89
N THR A 133 18.63 -25.65 11.83
CA THR A 133 19.22 -25.69 10.49
C THR A 133 19.31 -24.29 9.86
N LYS A 134 19.97 -24.17 8.70
CA LYS A 134 19.98 -22.93 7.90
C LYS A 134 18.82 -22.84 6.91
N GLU A 135 17.88 -23.78 6.96
CA GLU A 135 16.76 -23.87 6.02
C GLU A 135 15.76 -22.72 6.27
N THR A 136 15.52 -21.93 5.22
CA THR A 136 14.60 -20.78 5.26
C THR A 136 13.64 -20.88 4.09
N LEU A 137 12.34 -20.86 4.38
CA LEU A 137 11.28 -20.81 3.38
C LEU A 137 10.71 -19.40 3.31
N GLN A 138 10.35 -18.97 2.10
CA GLN A 138 9.81 -17.65 1.83
C GLN A 138 8.43 -17.81 1.20
N PHE A 139 7.44 -17.09 1.73
CA PHE A 139 6.07 -17.09 1.24
C PHE A 139 5.71 -15.67 0.79
N TYR A 140 5.22 -15.57 -0.43
CA TYR A 140 4.83 -14.30 -1.06
C TYR A 140 3.32 -14.06 -0.96
N THR A 141 2.54 -15.08 -0.60
CA THR A 141 1.11 -14.98 -0.31
C THR A 141 0.80 -15.57 1.06
N LEU A 142 -0.26 -15.07 1.70
CA LEU A 142 -0.75 -15.64 2.95
C LEU A 142 -1.39 -17.02 2.73
N THR A 143 -2.01 -17.23 1.56
CA THR A 143 -2.63 -18.50 1.18
C THR A 143 -1.60 -19.62 1.12
N ASP A 144 -0.46 -19.39 0.47
CA ASP A 144 0.64 -20.38 0.41
C ASP A 144 1.18 -20.69 1.80
N PHE A 145 1.33 -19.67 2.64
CA PHE A 145 1.79 -19.83 4.02
C PHE A 145 0.82 -20.67 4.85
N GLU A 146 -0.48 -20.38 4.80
CA GLU A 146 -1.49 -21.14 5.56
C GLU A 146 -1.63 -22.58 5.03
N ASN A 147 -1.52 -22.81 3.73
CA ASN A 147 -1.51 -24.16 3.16
C ASN A 147 -0.26 -24.95 3.56
N TRP A 148 0.91 -24.31 3.60
CA TRP A 148 2.13 -24.94 4.12
C TRP A 148 1.99 -25.26 5.61
N LYS A 149 1.46 -24.33 6.41
CA LYS A 149 1.26 -24.44 7.86
C LYS A 149 0.41 -25.65 8.25
N LYS A 150 -0.59 -26.02 7.45
CA LYS A 150 -1.43 -27.22 7.65
C LYS A 150 -0.65 -28.53 7.54
N ASN A 151 0.43 -28.55 6.76
CA ASN A 151 1.17 -29.77 6.40
C ASN A 151 2.49 -29.94 7.16
N VAL A 152 2.80 -29.08 8.14
CA VAL A 152 4.08 -29.09 8.85
C VAL A 152 3.94 -29.02 10.37
N ASN A 153 4.90 -29.61 11.07
CA ASN A 153 5.00 -29.47 12.53
C ASN A 153 5.58 -28.10 12.92
N LEU A 154 4.71 -27.15 13.25
CA LEU A 154 5.06 -25.76 13.58
C LEU A 154 6.04 -25.61 14.75
N LYS A 155 6.14 -26.57 15.68
CA LYS A 155 7.08 -26.48 16.80
C LYS A 155 8.54 -26.43 16.33
N LYS A 156 8.82 -27.01 15.15
CA LYS A 156 10.15 -27.04 14.52
C LYS A 156 10.50 -25.76 13.76
N TRP A 157 9.58 -24.82 13.61
CA TRP A 157 9.78 -23.61 12.82
C TRP A 157 9.61 -22.36 13.69
N MET A 158 10.34 -21.31 13.33
CA MET A 158 10.11 -19.95 13.77
C MET A 158 9.61 -19.15 12.56
N THR A 159 8.46 -18.52 12.67
CA THR A 159 7.87 -17.73 11.58
C THR A 159 8.00 -16.25 11.90
N LYS A 160 8.37 -15.45 10.89
CA LYS A 160 8.46 -13.99 10.99
C LYS A 160 7.61 -13.38 9.88
N TYR A 161 6.69 -12.52 10.29
CA TYR A 161 5.82 -11.77 9.40
C TYR A 161 6.47 -10.43 9.04
N TYR A 162 6.59 -10.13 7.75
CA TYR A 162 7.21 -8.93 7.20
C TYR A 162 6.11 -8.03 6.67
N LYS A 163 5.49 -7.31 7.60
CA LYS A 163 4.34 -6.43 7.33
C LYS A 163 4.68 -5.26 6.41
N GLY A 164 5.89 -4.74 6.54
CA GLY A 164 6.39 -3.67 5.70
C GLY A 164 7.91 -3.76 5.56
N LEU A 165 8.42 -3.14 4.51
CA LEU A 165 9.82 -3.17 4.12
C LEU A 165 10.74 -2.63 5.23
N GLY A 166 10.24 -1.69 6.05
CA GLY A 166 10.94 -1.15 7.21
C GLY A 166 11.17 -2.14 8.36
N THR A 167 10.48 -3.28 8.39
CA THR A 167 10.69 -4.33 9.42
C THR A 167 11.89 -5.23 9.14
N SER A 168 12.45 -5.15 7.94
CA SER A 168 13.62 -5.92 7.54
C SER A 168 14.89 -5.24 8.00
N ASN A 169 15.83 -6.02 8.52
CA ASN A 169 17.16 -5.49 8.85
C ASN A 169 18.01 -5.26 7.58
N ALA A 170 19.12 -4.53 7.72
CA ALA A 170 19.98 -4.20 6.59
C ALA A 170 20.56 -5.44 5.87
N LYS A 171 20.75 -6.57 6.57
CA LYS A 171 21.25 -7.81 5.98
C LYS A 171 20.17 -8.48 5.12
N GLU A 172 18.93 -8.49 5.59
CA GLU A 172 17.75 -8.97 4.85
C GLU A 172 17.49 -8.11 3.62
N ALA A 173 17.61 -6.78 3.73
CA ALA A 173 17.47 -5.86 2.61
C ALA A 173 18.52 -6.10 1.52
N LYS A 174 19.79 -6.27 1.92
CA LYS A 174 20.88 -6.63 1.01
C LYS A 174 20.63 -7.95 0.30
N GLY A 175 20.25 -9.01 1.03
CA GLY A 175 19.94 -10.31 0.42
C GLY A 175 18.67 -10.29 -0.44
N CYS A 176 17.73 -9.38 -0.17
CA CYS A 176 16.58 -9.16 -1.03
C CYS A 176 17.00 -8.60 -2.39
N LEU A 177 17.89 -7.61 -2.40
CA LEU A 177 18.30 -6.91 -3.63
C LEU A 177 19.48 -7.59 -4.35
N GLU A 178 20.22 -8.52 -3.73
CA GLU A 178 21.34 -9.23 -4.36
C GLU A 178 20.97 -9.97 -5.65
N ASN A 179 19.75 -10.51 -5.73
CA ASN A 179 19.17 -11.13 -6.94
C ASN A 179 17.91 -10.36 -7.40
N ILE A 180 18.05 -9.04 -7.60
CA ILE A 180 16.90 -8.19 -7.94
C ILE A 180 16.16 -8.64 -9.21
N GLU A 181 16.88 -9.06 -10.26
CA GLU A 181 16.30 -9.47 -11.56
C GLU A 181 15.44 -10.75 -11.48
N GLU A 182 15.64 -11.60 -10.46
CA GLU A 182 14.79 -12.78 -10.24
C GLU A 182 13.45 -12.41 -9.60
N LYS A 183 13.39 -11.25 -8.94
CA LYS A 183 12.26 -10.75 -8.17
C LYS A 183 11.56 -9.56 -8.83
N ILE A 184 12.04 -9.17 -10.00
CA ILE A 184 11.42 -8.15 -10.82
C ILE A 184 10.27 -8.79 -11.58
N VAL A 185 9.14 -8.12 -11.50
CA VAL A 185 7.95 -8.42 -12.27
C VAL A 185 7.68 -7.25 -13.19
N THR A 186 7.51 -7.52 -14.48
CA THR A 186 7.22 -6.54 -15.53
C THR A 186 5.73 -6.56 -15.82
N TYR A 187 5.14 -5.37 -15.90
CA TYR A 187 3.74 -5.24 -16.30
C TYR A 187 3.65 -5.03 -17.81
N THR A 188 2.96 -5.95 -18.49
CA THR A 188 2.86 -5.99 -19.94
C THR A 188 1.50 -5.51 -20.41
N TRP A 189 1.49 -4.83 -21.56
CA TRP A 189 0.26 -4.34 -22.15
C TRP A 189 -0.47 -5.46 -22.91
N ASP A 190 -1.70 -5.72 -22.48
CA ASP A 190 -2.62 -6.65 -23.12
C ASP A 190 -3.82 -5.93 -23.75
N GLU A 191 -4.62 -6.63 -24.55
CA GLU A 191 -5.77 -6.03 -25.27
C GLU A 191 -6.81 -5.39 -24.35
N PHE A 192 -6.89 -5.83 -23.08
CA PHE A 192 -7.84 -5.30 -22.09
C PHE A 192 -7.21 -4.25 -21.16
N ALA A 193 -5.91 -3.95 -21.27
CA ALA A 193 -5.18 -3.05 -20.37
C ALA A 193 -5.86 -1.68 -20.25
N ASN A 194 -6.18 -1.04 -21.39
CA ASN A 194 -6.82 0.27 -21.41
C ASN A 194 -8.19 0.27 -20.72
N LYS A 195 -9.01 -0.77 -20.95
CA LYS A 195 -10.33 -0.90 -20.33
C LYS A 195 -10.21 -1.09 -18.82
N SER A 196 -9.30 -1.96 -18.39
CA SER A 196 -9.07 -2.29 -16.97
C SER A 196 -8.51 -1.11 -16.18
N LEU A 197 -7.54 -0.37 -16.74
CA LEU A 197 -7.00 0.84 -16.10
C LEU A 197 -8.05 1.95 -15.99
N ASN A 198 -8.90 2.12 -17.01
CA ASN A 198 -10.02 3.06 -16.91
C ASN A 198 -10.99 2.62 -15.81
N LEU A 199 -11.39 1.35 -15.76
CA LEU A 199 -12.28 0.82 -14.73
C LEU A 199 -11.77 1.11 -13.32
N GLY A 200 -10.48 0.87 -13.09
CA GLY A 200 -9.85 1.09 -11.79
C GLY A 200 -9.81 2.56 -11.34
N PHE A 201 -9.65 3.52 -12.26
CA PHE A 201 -9.24 4.88 -11.89
C PHE A 201 -10.09 6.03 -12.44
N LYS A 202 -10.94 5.83 -13.46
CA LYS A 202 -11.84 6.88 -13.95
C LYS A 202 -12.95 7.17 -12.94
N LYS A 203 -13.30 8.45 -12.76
CA LYS A 203 -14.30 8.86 -11.77
C LYS A 203 -15.72 8.47 -12.16
N ASP A 204 -16.03 8.56 -13.46
CA ASP A 204 -17.35 8.28 -14.02
C ASP A 204 -17.71 6.78 -14.05
N GLN A 205 -16.76 5.87 -13.83
CA GLN A 205 -16.98 4.42 -13.84
C GLN A 205 -17.29 3.82 -12.45
N ALA A 206 -17.88 4.60 -11.54
CA ALA A 206 -18.20 4.14 -10.19
C ALA A 206 -19.17 2.94 -10.19
N ASP A 207 -20.22 2.95 -11.02
CA ASP A 207 -21.19 1.84 -11.09
C ASP A 207 -20.61 0.57 -11.73
N GLU A 208 -19.72 0.74 -12.71
CA GLU A 208 -19.01 -0.40 -13.30
C GLU A 208 -18.06 -1.04 -12.28
N ARG A 209 -17.42 -0.24 -11.41
CA ARG A 209 -16.65 -0.79 -10.29
C ARG A 209 -17.50 -1.57 -9.30
N LYS A 210 -18.76 -1.18 -9.06
CA LYS A 210 -19.68 -1.98 -8.22
C LYS A 210 -19.93 -3.34 -8.86
N LYS A 211 -20.25 -3.40 -10.16
CA LYS A 211 -20.45 -4.65 -10.89
C LYS A 211 -19.20 -5.52 -10.91
N TRP A 212 -18.03 -4.90 -11.02
CA TRP A 212 -16.74 -5.56 -10.97
C TRP A 212 -16.48 -6.19 -9.60
N LEU A 213 -16.70 -5.44 -8.52
CA LEU A 213 -16.55 -5.92 -7.14
C LEU A 213 -17.55 -7.02 -6.76
N LEU A 214 -18.73 -7.08 -7.38
CA LEU A 214 -19.66 -8.20 -7.19
C LEU A 214 -19.09 -9.54 -7.68
N LYS A 215 -18.08 -9.52 -8.55
CA LYS A 215 -17.38 -10.71 -9.04
C LYS A 215 -16.12 -11.03 -8.24
N PHE A 216 -15.87 -10.31 -7.14
CA PHE A 216 -14.69 -10.52 -6.31
C PHE A 216 -14.66 -11.95 -5.77
N ASP A 217 -13.55 -12.64 -6.03
CA ASP A 217 -13.20 -13.89 -5.40
C ASP A 217 -11.90 -13.69 -4.61
N LYS A 218 -11.91 -14.14 -3.36
CA LYS A 218 -10.75 -14.05 -2.46
C LYS A 218 -9.62 -14.98 -2.91
N GLU A 219 -9.95 -16.09 -3.55
CA GLU A 219 -8.96 -17.09 -3.98
C GLU A 219 -8.42 -16.80 -5.39
N ASP A 220 -9.07 -15.92 -6.17
CA ASP A 220 -8.57 -15.43 -7.45
C ASP A 220 -7.48 -14.36 -7.21
N VAL A 221 -6.27 -14.84 -7.02
CA VAL A 221 -5.07 -14.04 -6.77
C VAL A 221 -4.09 -14.20 -7.92
N LEU A 222 -3.26 -13.18 -8.10
CA LEU A 222 -2.24 -13.19 -9.13
C LEU A 222 -1.13 -14.22 -8.83
N ASP A 223 -0.75 -15.01 -9.84
CA ASP A 223 0.37 -15.95 -9.72
C ASP A 223 1.71 -15.20 -9.65
N GLN A 224 2.27 -15.17 -8.44
CA GLN A 224 3.53 -14.48 -8.12
C GLN A 224 4.76 -15.11 -8.79
N LYS A 225 4.64 -16.28 -9.44
CA LYS A 225 5.74 -16.90 -10.21
C LYS A 225 5.90 -16.28 -11.60
N LEU A 226 4.88 -15.57 -12.10
CA LEU A 226 4.93 -14.92 -13.39
C LEU A 226 5.85 -13.69 -13.33
N LYS A 227 6.84 -13.65 -14.21
CA LYS A 227 7.70 -12.47 -14.39
C LYS A 227 7.04 -11.39 -15.23
N ASP A 228 6.11 -11.78 -16.09
CA ASP A 228 5.37 -10.89 -16.96
C ASP A 228 3.89 -10.97 -16.60
N ILE A 229 3.34 -9.86 -16.12
CA ILE A 229 1.95 -9.74 -15.69
C ILE A 229 1.19 -8.85 -16.68
N PRO A 230 0.15 -9.37 -17.33
CA PRO A 230 -0.79 -8.52 -18.06
C PRO A 230 -1.39 -7.45 -17.15
N ILE A 231 -1.45 -6.21 -17.59
CA ILE A 231 -2.02 -5.10 -16.82
C ILE A 231 -3.48 -5.40 -16.43
N SER A 232 -4.26 -6.03 -17.30
CA SER A 232 -5.62 -6.44 -16.95
C SER A 232 -5.68 -7.44 -15.80
N ASP A 233 -4.75 -8.40 -15.73
CA ASP A 233 -4.64 -9.35 -14.63
C ASP A 233 -4.23 -8.67 -13.33
N PHE A 234 -3.29 -7.72 -13.38
CA PHE A 234 -2.96 -6.89 -12.20
C PHE A 234 -4.20 -6.18 -11.64
N ILE A 235 -5.00 -5.54 -12.52
CA ILE A 235 -6.22 -4.86 -12.07
C ILE A 235 -7.20 -5.87 -11.46
N ASN A 236 -7.50 -6.96 -12.17
CA ASN A 236 -8.57 -7.88 -11.78
C ASN A 236 -8.20 -8.89 -10.70
N LYS A 237 -6.92 -9.15 -10.45
CA LYS A 237 -6.45 -10.19 -9.49
C LYS A 237 -5.55 -9.64 -8.38
N GLU A 238 -5.14 -8.37 -8.44
CA GLU A 238 -4.36 -7.72 -7.38
C GLU A 238 -5.07 -6.45 -6.87
N LEU A 239 -5.40 -5.49 -7.75
CA LEU A 239 -6.05 -4.23 -7.35
C LEU A 239 -7.49 -4.43 -6.81
N ILE A 240 -8.20 -5.47 -7.27
CA ILE A 240 -9.54 -5.79 -6.76
C ILE A 240 -9.53 -6.09 -5.26
N HIS A 241 -8.47 -6.75 -4.75
CA HIS A 241 -8.33 -7.10 -3.34
C HIS A 241 -8.20 -5.85 -2.48
N PHE A 242 -7.45 -4.86 -2.96
CA PHE A 242 -7.43 -3.53 -2.34
C PHE A 242 -8.80 -2.87 -2.33
N SER A 243 -9.49 -2.89 -3.47
CA SER A 243 -10.80 -2.23 -3.60
C SER A 243 -11.85 -2.83 -2.67
N ASN A 244 -11.87 -4.16 -2.55
CA ASN A 244 -12.72 -4.87 -1.61
C ASN A 244 -12.32 -4.59 -0.15
N TYR A 245 -11.02 -4.59 0.16
CA TYR A 245 -10.51 -4.25 1.49
C TYR A 245 -10.87 -2.80 1.88
N ASP A 246 -10.79 -1.86 0.94
CA ASP A 246 -11.11 -0.46 1.16
C ASP A 246 -12.58 -0.25 1.52
N ILE A 247 -13.49 -0.97 0.85
CA ILE A 247 -14.92 -1.02 1.22
C ILE A 247 -15.07 -1.56 2.63
N HIS A 248 -14.42 -2.69 2.92
CA HIS A 248 -14.58 -3.38 4.19
C HIS A 248 -14.12 -2.56 5.40
N ARG A 249 -13.09 -1.71 5.22
CA ARG A 249 -12.62 -0.78 6.26
C ARG A 249 -13.36 0.55 6.30
N SER A 250 -13.97 0.98 5.19
CA SER A 250 -14.56 2.31 5.06
C SER A 250 -16.06 2.35 5.29
N ILE A 251 -16.78 1.28 4.98
CA ILE A 251 -18.24 1.17 5.13
C ILE A 251 -18.56 0.42 6.44
N PRO A 252 -19.45 0.96 7.30
CA PRO A 252 -19.83 0.29 8.54
C PRO A 252 -20.72 -0.93 8.29
N SER A 253 -20.82 -1.82 9.28
CA SER A 253 -21.81 -2.89 9.28
C SER A 253 -23.20 -2.34 9.61
N LEU A 254 -24.25 -2.91 9.02
CA LEU A 254 -25.64 -2.59 9.33
C LEU A 254 -26.00 -2.90 10.79
N VAL A 255 -25.37 -3.93 11.38
CA VAL A 255 -25.76 -4.47 12.69
C VAL A 255 -25.41 -3.51 13.83
N ASP A 256 -24.23 -2.90 13.78
CA ASP A 256 -23.70 -2.06 14.86
C ASP A 256 -23.38 -0.62 14.41
N GLY A 257 -23.45 -0.33 13.11
CA GLY A 257 -23.07 0.97 12.57
C GLY A 257 -21.56 1.25 12.64
N LEU A 258 -20.72 0.26 12.96
CA LEU A 258 -19.29 0.45 13.19
C LEU A 258 -18.44 -0.05 12.03
N LYS A 259 -17.38 0.71 11.72
CA LYS A 259 -16.25 0.26 10.90
C LYS A 259 -15.35 -0.69 11.71
N PRO A 260 -14.54 -1.54 11.06
CA PRO A 260 -13.65 -2.47 11.77
C PRO A 260 -12.76 -1.82 12.83
N THR A 261 -12.17 -0.65 12.56
CA THR A 261 -11.35 0.09 13.54
C THR A 261 -12.15 0.51 14.77
N GLN A 262 -13.36 1.04 14.57
CA GLN A 262 -14.25 1.43 15.67
C GLN A 262 -14.67 0.22 16.51
N ARG A 263 -14.95 -0.92 15.86
CA ARG A 263 -15.29 -2.18 16.55
C ARG A 263 -14.13 -2.71 17.38
N LYS A 264 -12.89 -2.65 16.85
CA LYS A 264 -11.68 -3.02 17.60
C LYS A 264 -11.48 -2.13 18.83
N ILE A 265 -11.67 -0.81 18.68
CA ILE A 265 -11.62 0.15 19.78
C ILE A 265 -12.68 -0.19 20.84
N LEU A 266 -13.93 -0.39 20.45
CA LEU A 266 -15.01 -0.73 21.37
C LEU A 266 -14.75 -2.07 22.07
N TYR A 267 -14.31 -3.10 21.34
CA TYR A 267 -13.95 -4.40 21.89
C TYR A 267 -12.86 -4.27 22.97
N THR A 268 -11.78 -3.52 22.69
CA THR A 268 -10.73 -3.29 23.69
C THR A 268 -11.28 -2.50 24.88
N GLY A 269 -12.14 -1.51 24.62
CA GLY A 269 -12.83 -0.73 25.65
C GLY A 269 -13.59 -1.61 26.63
N LEU A 270 -14.47 -2.46 26.11
CA LEU A 270 -15.34 -3.33 26.90
C LEU A 270 -14.56 -4.38 27.72
N ASN A 271 -13.44 -4.88 27.20
CA ASN A 271 -12.70 -5.98 27.84
C ASN A 271 -11.54 -5.52 28.75
N HIS A 272 -11.06 -4.28 28.59
CA HIS A 272 -9.82 -3.84 29.23
C HIS A 272 -9.87 -2.48 29.89
N LEU A 273 -10.91 -1.66 29.65
CA LEU A 273 -11.08 -0.45 30.45
C LEU A 273 -11.69 -0.79 31.80
N THR A 274 -11.24 -0.05 32.81
CA THR A 274 -11.81 -0.07 34.16
C THR A 274 -12.63 1.20 34.36
N SER A 275 -13.17 1.41 35.57
CA SER A 275 -13.86 2.66 35.93
C SER A 275 -12.94 3.89 35.98
N LYS A 276 -11.62 3.73 35.86
CA LYS A 276 -10.66 4.85 35.83
C LYS A 276 -10.40 5.31 34.39
N GLU A 277 -10.28 6.62 34.23
CA GLU A 277 -9.90 7.23 32.96
C GLU A 277 -8.47 6.85 32.54
N ILE A 278 -8.25 6.79 31.23
CA ILE A 278 -6.96 6.50 30.60
C ILE A 278 -6.70 7.48 29.47
N LYS A 279 -5.44 7.86 29.26
CA LYS A 279 -5.05 8.75 28.17
C LYS A 279 -5.29 8.10 26.81
N VAL A 280 -5.73 8.89 25.82
CA VAL A 280 -6.02 8.41 24.46
C VAL A 280 -4.81 7.72 23.83
N ALA A 281 -3.59 8.25 24.01
CA ALA A 281 -2.36 7.63 23.54
C ALA A 281 -2.16 6.21 24.10
N GLN A 282 -2.33 6.05 25.42
CA GLN A 282 -2.15 4.77 26.11
C GLN A 282 -3.21 3.76 25.69
N PHE A 283 -4.47 4.20 25.61
CA PHE A 283 -5.56 3.35 25.14
C PHE A 283 -5.37 2.92 23.68
N SER A 284 -4.92 3.83 22.81
CA SER A 284 -4.67 3.51 21.40
C SER A 284 -3.55 2.48 21.23
N GLY A 285 -2.48 2.57 22.03
CA GLY A 285 -1.43 1.55 22.08
C GLY A 285 -1.96 0.18 22.55
N LEU A 286 -2.86 0.18 23.54
CA LEU A 286 -3.51 -1.05 24.01
C LEU A 286 -4.41 -1.67 22.92
N VAL A 287 -5.20 -0.87 22.21
CA VAL A 287 -6.01 -1.34 21.07
C VAL A 287 -5.12 -1.99 20.01
N GLY A 288 -4.00 -1.34 19.66
CA GLY A 288 -3.02 -1.88 18.72
C GLY A 288 -2.50 -3.24 19.12
N GLN A 289 -2.10 -3.39 20.39
CA GLN A 289 -1.58 -4.63 20.94
C GLN A 289 -2.62 -5.75 21.02
N LYS A 290 -3.87 -5.44 21.39
CA LYS A 290 -4.89 -6.46 21.70
C LYS A 290 -5.70 -6.93 20.49
N THR A 291 -5.69 -6.16 19.40
CA THR A 291 -6.57 -6.43 18.26
C THR A 291 -5.82 -6.72 16.97
N ASP A 292 -4.50 -6.90 17.04
CA ASP A 292 -3.63 -7.05 15.87
C ASP A 292 -3.92 -5.94 14.84
N TYR A 293 -3.98 -4.68 15.29
CA TYR A 293 -4.26 -3.58 14.38
C TYR A 293 -3.06 -3.33 13.47
N HIS A 294 -3.31 -3.39 12.17
CA HIS A 294 -2.26 -3.36 11.17
C HIS A 294 -2.04 -1.99 10.53
N HIS A 295 -2.81 -0.95 10.87
CA HIS A 295 -2.53 0.41 10.38
C HIS A 295 -1.80 1.24 11.45
N GLY A 296 -1.30 2.42 11.08
CA GLY A 296 -0.59 3.30 12.01
C GLY A 296 -1.47 3.72 13.20
N GLU A 297 -0.87 3.82 14.40
CA GLU A 297 -1.57 4.17 15.64
C GLU A 297 -2.27 5.52 15.59
N ALA A 298 -1.75 6.48 14.80
CA ALA A 298 -2.39 7.78 14.58
C ALA A 298 -3.84 7.65 14.06
N SER A 299 -4.13 6.60 13.28
CA SER A 299 -5.49 6.30 12.80
C SER A 299 -6.40 5.83 13.94
N ILE A 300 -5.88 5.03 14.88
CA ILE A 300 -6.63 4.62 16.09
C ILE A 300 -6.92 5.85 16.94
N VAL A 301 -5.90 6.66 17.23
CA VAL A 301 -6.03 7.89 18.04
C VAL A 301 -7.12 8.81 17.49
N SER A 302 -7.08 9.10 16.19
CA SER A 302 -8.09 9.94 15.54
C SER A 302 -9.49 9.32 15.64
N THR A 303 -9.60 7.99 15.51
CA THR A 303 -10.88 7.28 15.60
C THR A 303 -11.43 7.29 17.02
N VAL A 304 -10.60 7.06 18.05
CA VAL A 304 -11.00 7.12 19.46
C VAL A 304 -11.57 8.50 19.79
N ILE A 305 -10.89 9.56 19.35
CA ILE A 305 -11.36 10.93 19.62
C ILE A 305 -12.70 11.21 18.95
N LYS A 306 -12.86 10.81 17.68
CA LYS A 306 -14.14 10.94 16.97
C LYS A 306 -15.28 10.15 17.62
N MET A 307 -14.98 9.00 18.21
CA MET A 307 -15.99 8.19 18.94
C MET A 307 -16.38 8.80 20.30
N ALA A 308 -15.55 9.69 20.85
CA ALA A 308 -15.79 10.36 22.13
C ALA A 308 -16.44 11.75 21.99
N GLN A 309 -16.31 12.41 20.84
CA GLN A 309 -16.84 13.75 20.57
C GLN A 309 -18.35 13.87 20.83
N ASP A 310 -18.76 14.92 21.55
CA ASP A 310 -20.13 15.16 22.03
C ASP A 310 -20.69 16.55 21.66
N TYR A 311 -20.00 17.33 20.83
CA TYR A 311 -20.50 18.62 20.37
C TYR A 311 -21.73 18.49 19.46
N VAL A 312 -22.56 19.54 19.39
CA VAL A 312 -23.75 19.54 18.52
C VAL A 312 -23.37 19.30 17.05
N GLY A 313 -23.80 18.16 16.50
CA GLY A 313 -23.46 17.71 15.15
C GLY A 313 -22.43 16.58 15.06
N SER A 314 -21.90 16.09 16.20
CA SER A 314 -21.06 14.88 16.24
C SER A 314 -21.90 13.60 16.42
N ASN A 315 -21.80 12.95 17.58
CA ASN A 315 -22.47 11.69 17.90
C ASN A 315 -23.73 11.99 18.74
N ASN A 316 -24.88 11.47 18.32
CA ASN A 316 -26.09 11.53 19.16
C ASN A 316 -25.91 10.78 20.50
N CYS A 317 -25.09 9.73 20.50
CA CYS A 317 -24.67 8.99 21.68
C CYS A 317 -23.21 8.57 21.48
N ASN A 318 -22.29 9.29 22.15
CA ASN A 318 -20.87 8.97 22.15
C ASN A 318 -20.61 7.73 23.04
N LEU A 319 -19.89 6.75 22.49
CA LEU A 319 -19.60 5.49 23.19
C LEU A 319 -18.49 5.64 24.25
N PHE A 320 -17.75 6.74 24.19
CA PHE A 320 -16.69 7.09 25.12
C PHE A 320 -16.91 8.51 25.64
N LEU A 321 -16.58 8.76 26.91
CA LEU A 321 -16.68 10.10 27.50
C LEU A 321 -15.51 10.99 27.04
N PRO A 322 -15.76 12.24 26.60
CA PRO A 322 -14.71 13.18 26.20
C PRO A 322 -14.09 13.87 27.42
N ASN A 323 -13.33 13.12 28.22
CA ASN A 323 -12.63 13.66 29.39
C ASN A 323 -11.42 14.51 28.98
N GLY A 324 -11.66 15.78 28.63
CA GLY A 324 -10.64 16.73 28.17
C GLY A 324 -11.12 17.56 26.99
N GLN A 325 -10.20 18.07 26.18
CA GLN A 325 -10.51 18.87 24.99
C GLN A 325 -10.54 17.98 23.73
N PHE A 326 -11.71 17.41 23.43
CA PHE A 326 -11.94 16.51 22.29
C PHE A 326 -12.37 17.24 21.00
N GLY A 327 -12.29 18.57 21.02
CA GLY A 327 -12.69 19.46 19.94
C GLY A 327 -14.14 19.92 20.07
N THR A 328 -14.45 21.04 19.43
CA THR A 328 -15.74 21.71 19.54
C THR A 328 -16.39 21.85 18.16
N ARG A 329 -17.64 22.34 18.17
CA ARG A 329 -18.37 22.65 16.94
C ARG A 329 -17.68 23.71 16.08
N LEU A 330 -16.85 24.59 16.66
CA LEU A 330 -16.25 25.72 15.94
C LEU A 330 -15.44 25.28 14.72
N LEU A 331 -14.69 24.18 14.87
CA LEU A 331 -13.88 23.58 13.80
C LEU A 331 -14.27 22.12 13.52
N GLY A 332 -15.51 21.73 13.85
CA GLY A 332 -15.98 20.36 13.62
C GLY A 332 -15.14 19.30 14.34
N GLY A 333 -14.59 19.63 15.50
CA GLY A 333 -13.74 18.75 16.29
C GLY A 333 -12.25 18.75 15.93
N GLU A 334 -11.82 19.54 14.95
CA GLU A 334 -10.40 19.64 14.56
C GLU A 334 -9.57 20.53 15.52
N ASP A 335 -10.24 21.33 16.36
CA ASP A 335 -9.67 22.10 17.48
C ASP A 335 -9.40 21.26 18.74
N ARG A 336 -9.39 19.92 18.59
CA ARG A 336 -9.02 18.99 19.66
C ARG A 336 -7.58 19.19 20.14
N SER A 337 -7.33 18.85 21.40
CA SER A 337 -5.99 18.76 21.96
C SER A 337 -5.25 17.49 21.53
N SER A 338 -3.94 17.46 21.78
CA SER A 338 -3.11 16.27 21.60
C SER A 338 -3.62 15.11 22.47
N GLU A 339 -3.35 13.89 22.00
CA GLU A 339 -3.69 12.61 22.60
C GLU A 339 -2.95 12.26 23.91
N ARG A 340 -2.01 13.11 24.34
CA ARG A 340 -1.07 12.87 25.44
C ARG A 340 -1.55 13.35 26.80
#